data_AF-A0AAW9C2E2-F1
#
_entry.id   AF-A0AAW9C2E2-F1
#
_cell.length_a   1.000
_cell.length_b   1.000
_cell.length_c   1.000
_cell.angle_alpha   90.00
_cell.angle_beta   90.00
_cell.angle_gamma   90.00
#
_symmetry.space_group_name_H-M   'P 1'
#
loop_
_entity.id
_entity.type
_entity.pdbx_description
1 polymer ?
#
loop_
_entity_poly.entity_id
_entity_poly.type
_entity_poly.pdbx_seq_one_letter_code
_entity_poly.pdbx_strand_id
1 'polypeptide(L)'
;MKKMITLLTTLLLMGWSLNVWSFACKTASGATIPIGGGSANVYVDLAPAVSVGQNLVVDLSTQIFCHNDYPDTITDYVTLQRGSAYGGILASFSGTVKYNGVSYPFPTTTETARLTYNSKTDKPWPTVLYLTPISSAGGVAITAGTLIAVLILRQTNNKDADDFQFVWNIYANNNVVVPTGGCDVSARNVTVTLPDYPGSTAIPLTVYCAQSQKLAYYLSGTTADAANSIFTNTASASPAQGIGVQLTRNGGIVPANSTVSLGTVSTSAVSLGLTANYARTQGQVTAGNVQSIIGVTFVYQ
;
A
#
# COMPACT_ATOMS: atom_id res chain seq x y z
N MET A 1 56.76 -19.33 32.55
CA MET A 1 55.33 -19.17 32.90
C MET A 1 54.64 -18.01 32.17
N LYS A 2 55.18 -16.78 32.16
CA LYS A 2 54.52 -15.63 31.48
C LYS A 2 54.30 -15.80 29.96
N LYS A 3 55.24 -16.40 29.22
CA LYS A 3 55.10 -16.63 27.76
C LYS A 3 54.08 -17.72 27.37
N MET A 4 53.79 -18.65 28.28
CA MET A 4 52.83 -19.73 28.05
C MET A 4 51.40 -19.25 28.23
N ILE A 5 51.18 -18.28 29.13
CA ILE A 5 49.88 -17.64 29.36
C ILE A 5 49.49 -16.76 28.16
N THR A 6 50.44 -16.01 27.57
CA THR A 6 50.16 -15.19 26.38
C THR A 6 49.77 -16.02 25.15
N LEU A 7 50.37 -17.19 24.99
CA LEU A 7 50.07 -18.11 23.89
C LEU A 7 48.72 -18.83 24.08
N LEU A 8 48.34 -19.12 25.34
CA LEU A 8 47.03 -19.71 25.65
C LEU A 8 45.89 -18.69 25.50
N THR A 9 46.15 -17.40 25.77
CA THR A 9 45.15 -16.32 25.59
C THR A 9 44.91 -15.96 24.13
N THR A 10 45.91 -16.09 23.25
CA THR A 10 45.71 -15.89 21.80
C THR A 10 45.01 -17.07 21.13
N LEU A 11 45.22 -18.30 21.61
CA LEU A 11 44.49 -19.47 21.13
C LEU A 11 43.00 -19.46 21.54
N LEU A 12 42.67 -18.93 22.73
CA LEU A 12 41.29 -18.83 23.21
C LEU A 12 40.45 -17.80 22.42
N LEU A 13 41.09 -16.78 21.82
CA LEU A 13 40.42 -15.77 20.98
C LEU A 13 40.18 -16.25 19.54
N MET A 14 40.84 -17.34 19.09
CA MET A 14 40.57 -17.99 17.80
C MET A 14 39.44 -19.03 17.88
N GLY A 15 38.93 -19.32 19.08
CA GLY A 15 37.86 -20.30 19.32
C GLY A 15 36.44 -19.78 19.14
N TRP A 16 36.26 -18.51 18.77
CA TRP A 16 34.96 -17.97 18.40
C TRP A 16 34.78 -18.25 16.91
N SER A 17 34.26 -19.43 16.58
CA SER A 17 33.65 -19.66 15.28
C SER A 17 32.50 -18.67 15.14
N LEU A 18 32.79 -17.51 14.53
CA LEU A 18 31.76 -16.74 13.87
C LEU A 18 31.21 -17.71 12.82
N ASN A 19 30.03 -18.24 13.03
CA ASN A 19 29.27 -18.82 11.93
C ASN A 19 29.03 -17.64 10.99
N VAL A 20 29.92 -17.43 10.02
CA VAL A 20 29.74 -16.37 9.03
C VAL A 20 28.77 -16.94 8.01
N TRP A 21 27.52 -16.51 8.11
CA TRP A 21 26.49 -16.83 7.14
C TRP A 21 26.95 -16.23 5.81
N SER A 22 27.05 -17.05 4.75
CA SER A 22 27.47 -16.55 3.44
C SER A 22 26.42 -15.66 2.80
N PHE A 23 25.14 -15.89 3.12
CA PHE A 23 24.03 -15.07 2.65
C PHE A 23 23.90 -13.81 3.51
N ALA A 24 23.89 -12.64 2.88
CA ALA A 24 23.71 -11.35 3.54
C ALA A 24 22.78 -10.45 2.72
N CYS A 25 21.99 -9.61 3.41
CA CYS A 25 21.02 -8.71 2.80
C CYS A 25 21.01 -7.34 3.47
N LYS A 26 20.60 -6.33 2.71
CA LYS A 26 20.37 -4.97 3.17
C LYS A 26 19.15 -4.35 2.49
N THR A 27 18.59 -3.33 3.11
CA THR A 27 17.55 -2.49 2.50
C THR A 27 18.16 -1.50 1.50
N ALA A 28 17.32 -0.85 0.70
CA ALA A 28 17.72 0.24 -0.19
C ALA A 28 18.40 1.41 0.56
N SER A 29 18.03 1.65 1.82
CA SER A 29 18.66 2.63 2.71
C SER A 29 20.01 2.17 3.29
N GLY A 30 20.45 0.94 2.97
CA GLY A 30 21.71 0.37 3.44
C GLY A 30 21.66 -0.29 4.82
N ALA A 31 20.49 -0.37 5.45
CA ALA A 31 20.34 -1.04 6.73
C ALA A 31 20.52 -2.55 6.54
N THR A 32 21.43 -3.16 7.31
CA THR A 32 21.66 -4.61 7.30
C THR A 32 20.42 -5.33 7.83
N ILE A 33 19.98 -6.36 7.13
CA ILE A 33 18.90 -7.25 7.57
C ILE A 33 19.57 -8.43 8.28
N PRO A 34 19.34 -8.64 9.59
CA PRO A 34 19.91 -9.76 10.30
C PRO A 34 19.48 -11.08 9.65
N ILE A 35 20.46 -11.94 9.39
CA ILE A 35 20.27 -13.31 8.90
C ILE A 35 20.90 -14.21 9.96
N GLY A 36 20.24 -15.31 10.32
CA GLY A 36 20.60 -15.99 11.57
C GLY A 36 19.60 -16.99 12.13
N GLY A 37 18.36 -16.99 11.60
CA GLY A 37 17.20 -17.56 12.28
C GLY A 37 16.43 -16.50 13.07
N GLY A 38 15.22 -16.84 13.51
CA GLY A 38 14.31 -15.90 14.17
C GLY A 38 13.59 -14.96 13.19
N SER A 39 13.32 -13.72 13.62
CA SER A 39 12.58 -12.73 12.83
C SER A 39 13.33 -11.39 12.72
N ALA A 40 13.31 -10.79 11.54
CA ALA A 40 13.80 -9.45 11.28
C ALA A 40 12.66 -8.51 10.85
N ASN A 41 12.70 -7.27 11.30
CA ASN A 41 11.79 -6.22 10.83
C ASN A 41 12.47 -5.46 9.69
N VAL A 42 11.83 -5.42 8.53
CA VAL A 42 12.36 -4.81 7.31
C VAL A 42 11.44 -3.67 6.90
N TYR A 43 11.96 -2.45 6.86
CA TYR A 43 11.20 -1.26 6.49
C TYR A 43 11.46 -0.93 5.02
N VAL A 44 10.39 -0.79 4.25
CA VAL A 44 10.45 -0.59 2.80
C VAL A 44 9.50 0.51 2.36
N ASP A 45 9.86 1.23 1.30
CA ASP A 45 8.97 2.21 0.67
C ASP A 45 7.94 1.50 -0.23
N LEU A 46 6.69 1.90 -0.11
CA LEU A 46 5.56 1.40 -0.89
C LEU A 46 5.20 2.40 -1.99
N ALA A 47 4.89 1.88 -3.17
CA ALA A 47 4.34 2.63 -4.29
C ALA A 47 3.20 1.82 -4.93
N PRO A 48 2.07 1.65 -4.22
CA PRO A 48 0.99 0.80 -4.68
C PRO A 48 0.30 1.40 -5.91
N ALA A 49 -0.14 0.53 -6.82
CA ALA A 49 -0.75 0.96 -8.07
C ALA A 49 -1.75 -0.09 -8.57
N VAL A 50 -2.80 0.37 -9.26
CA VAL A 50 -3.73 -0.54 -9.92
C VAL A 50 -3.08 -1.20 -11.14
N SER A 51 -3.38 -2.47 -11.38
CA SER A 51 -2.95 -3.18 -12.60
C SER A 51 -4.03 -4.17 -13.03
N VAL A 52 -3.90 -4.71 -14.25
CA VAL A 52 -4.92 -5.61 -14.81
C VAL A 52 -4.95 -6.91 -14.00
N GLY A 53 -6.11 -7.21 -13.40
CA GLY A 53 -6.37 -8.43 -12.62
C GLY A 53 -5.80 -8.44 -11.20
N GLN A 54 -4.81 -7.59 -10.89
CA GLN A 54 -4.16 -7.52 -9.58
C GLN A 54 -3.54 -6.14 -9.35
N ASN A 55 -3.43 -5.69 -8.11
CA ASN A 55 -2.85 -4.40 -7.76
C ASN A 55 -1.49 -4.58 -7.10
N LEU A 56 -0.52 -3.75 -7.48
CA LEU A 56 0.78 -3.72 -6.82
C LEU A 56 0.61 -3.21 -5.38
N VAL A 57 1.14 -3.94 -4.41
CA VAL A 57 1.29 -3.46 -3.03
C VAL A 57 2.70 -2.94 -2.82
N VAL A 58 3.70 -3.76 -3.14
CA VAL A 58 5.12 -3.41 -2.99
C VAL A 58 5.98 -4.23 -3.94
N ASP A 59 6.98 -3.59 -4.54
CA ASP A 59 8.05 -4.23 -5.29
C ASP A 59 9.32 -4.28 -4.42
N LEU A 60 9.58 -5.43 -3.80
CA LEU A 60 10.72 -5.62 -2.89
C LEU A 60 12.05 -5.73 -3.64
N SER A 61 12.05 -5.91 -4.97
CA SER A 61 13.27 -5.95 -5.77
C SER A 61 13.98 -4.60 -5.81
N THR A 62 13.23 -3.51 -5.59
CA THR A 62 13.78 -2.17 -5.45
C THR A 62 14.18 -1.83 -4.01
N GLN A 63 13.81 -2.68 -3.05
CA GLN A 63 13.86 -2.37 -1.61
C GLN A 63 14.86 -3.24 -0.85
N ILE A 64 15.13 -4.47 -1.31
CA ILE A 64 15.97 -5.45 -0.63
C ILE A 64 16.99 -5.98 -1.62
N PHE A 65 18.26 -5.95 -1.21
CA PHE A 65 19.39 -6.41 -2.00
C PHE A 65 20.21 -7.40 -1.17
N CYS A 66 20.61 -8.50 -1.80
CA CYS A 66 21.35 -9.56 -1.13
C CYS A 66 22.55 -10.00 -1.97
N HIS A 67 23.55 -10.58 -1.31
CA HIS A 67 24.73 -11.14 -1.93
C HIS A 67 25.20 -12.38 -1.15
N ASN A 68 26.24 -13.01 -1.70
CA ASN A 68 26.95 -14.11 -1.07
C ASN A 68 28.41 -13.67 -0.79
N ASP A 69 28.83 -13.74 0.47
CA ASP A 69 30.16 -13.34 0.95
C ASP A 69 31.29 -14.32 0.58
N TYR A 70 30.96 -15.56 0.23
CA TYR A 70 31.92 -16.63 -0.09
C TYR A 70 31.58 -17.40 -1.39
N PRO A 71 31.35 -16.70 -2.52
CA PRO A 71 30.81 -17.32 -3.74
C PRO A 71 31.76 -18.33 -4.40
N ASP A 72 33.06 -18.25 -4.11
CA ASP A 72 34.07 -19.19 -4.64
C ASP A 72 33.94 -20.60 -4.03
N THR A 73 33.29 -20.72 -2.87
CA THR A 73 33.19 -22.00 -2.13
C THR A 73 31.77 -22.37 -1.71
N ILE A 74 30.85 -21.39 -1.67
CA ILE A 74 29.47 -21.56 -1.23
C ILE A 74 28.56 -20.91 -2.27
N THR A 75 27.50 -21.59 -2.65
CA THR A 75 26.36 -21.02 -3.37
C THR A 75 25.14 -21.07 -2.46
N ASP A 76 24.54 -19.90 -2.25
CA ASP A 76 23.36 -19.76 -1.39
C ASP A 76 22.08 -19.93 -2.22
N TYR A 77 21.13 -20.66 -1.66
CA TYR A 77 19.80 -20.86 -2.22
C TYR A 77 18.75 -20.33 -1.27
N VAL A 78 17.84 -19.50 -1.78
CA VAL A 78 16.74 -18.92 -0.98
C VAL A 78 15.40 -19.24 -1.62
N THR A 79 14.43 -19.67 -0.83
CA THR A 79 13.03 -19.83 -1.24
C THR A 79 12.12 -19.00 -0.37
N LEU A 80 10.91 -18.75 -0.86
CA LEU A 80 9.80 -18.26 -0.05
C LEU A 80 8.93 -19.47 0.35
N GLN A 81 8.85 -19.72 1.64
CA GLN A 81 8.14 -20.85 2.23
C GLN A 81 6.62 -20.65 2.14
N ARG A 82 5.88 -21.77 2.12
CA ARG A 82 4.44 -21.81 2.41
C ARG A 82 4.12 -21.07 3.72
N GLY A 83 3.02 -20.34 3.73
CA GLY A 83 2.51 -19.60 4.90
C GLY A 83 2.94 -18.13 4.95
N SER A 84 3.75 -17.68 3.99
CA SER A 84 4.00 -16.25 3.80
C SER A 84 2.71 -15.55 3.40
N ALA A 85 2.37 -14.45 4.07
CA ALA A 85 1.05 -13.81 3.95
C ALA A 85 1.11 -12.30 4.20
N TYR A 86 0.03 -11.60 3.87
CA TYR A 86 -0.16 -10.22 4.34
C TYR A 86 -0.34 -10.19 5.86
N GLY A 87 0.01 -9.06 6.46
CA GLY A 87 -0.12 -8.78 7.88
C GLY A 87 -0.87 -7.48 8.15
N GLY A 88 -1.13 -7.21 9.43
CA GLY A 88 -1.78 -5.97 9.86
C GLY A 88 -3.14 -5.74 9.18
N ILE A 89 -3.36 -4.52 8.68
CA ILE A 89 -4.62 -4.13 8.03
C ILE A 89 -4.85 -4.86 6.69
N LEU A 90 -3.81 -5.46 6.10
CA LEU A 90 -3.92 -6.24 4.87
C LEU A 90 -4.14 -7.73 5.10
N ALA A 91 -4.20 -8.21 6.36
CA ALA A 91 -4.20 -9.64 6.67
C ALA A 91 -5.39 -10.44 6.09
N SER A 92 -6.53 -9.81 5.84
CA SER A 92 -7.71 -10.45 5.23
C SER A 92 -7.66 -10.52 3.70
N PHE A 93 -6.68 -9.87 3.07
CA PHE A 93 -6.55 -9.84 1.62
C PHE A 93 -5.76 -11.04 1.11
N SER A 94 -6.09 -11.45 -0.11
CA SER A 94 -5.32 -12.40 -0.89
C SER A 94 -4.77 -11.73 -2.16
N GLY A 95 -3.90 -12.43 -2.86
CA GLY A 95 -3.37 -12.00 -4.13
C GLY A 95 -2.32 -12.95 -4.68
N THR A 96 -1.26 -12.40 -5.24
CA THR A 96 -0.14 -13.19 -5.77
C THR A 96 1.19 -12.61 -5.32
N VAL A 97 2.18 -13.48 -5.22
CA VAL A 97 3.58 -13.08 -5.11
C VAL A 97 4.29 -13.49 -6.38
N LYS A 98 4.87 -12.53 -7.07
CA LYS A 98 5.78 -12.80 -8.19
C LYS A 98 7.18 -12.96 -7.61
N TYR A 99 7.68 -14.18 -7.63
CA TYR A 99 8.98 -14.56 -7.09
C TYR A 99 9.87 -15.10 -8.21
N ASN A 100 10.98 -14.42 -8.46
CA ASN A 100 11.90 -14.73 -9.57
C ASN A 100 11.19 -14.83 -10.93
N GLY A 101 10.27 -13.92 -11.21
CA GLY A 101 9.50 -13.91 -12.46
C GLY A 101 8.29 -14.84 -12.51
N VAL A 102 8.17 -15.80 -11.57
CA VAL A 102 7.05 -16.76 -11.51
C VAL A 102 6.01 -16.31 -10.48
N SER A 103 4.73 -16.39 -10.85
CA SER A 103 3.63 -16.02 -9.95
C SER A 103 3.14 -17.20 -9.13
N TYR A 104 2.96 -16.98 -7.83
CA TYR A 104 2.40 -17.94 -6.88
C TYR A 104 1.21 -17.30 -6.14
N PRO A 105 0.24 -18.08 -5.64
CA PRO A 105 -0.78 -17.56 -4.73
C PRO A 105 -0.15 -16.88 -3.50
N PHE A 106 -0.80 -15.83 -3.01
CA PHE A 106 -0.44 -15.18 -1.76
C PHE A 106 -1.71 -15.03 -0.88
N PRO A 107 -1.79 -15.64 0.31
CA PRO A 107 -0.74 -16.37 1.03
C PRO A 107 -0.16 -17.57 0.27
N THR A 108 1.15 -17.82 0.43
CA THR A 108 1.83 -18.92 -0.27
C THR A 108 1.32 -20.27 0.22
N THR A 109 0.87 -21.10 -0.72
CA THR A 109 0.35 -22.46 -0.44
C THR A 109 1.40 -23.54 -0.64
N THR A 110 2.46 -23.24 -1.37
CA THR A 110 3.63 -24.09 -1.62
C THR A 110 4.91 -23.29 -1.44
N GLU A 111 6.03 -23.97 -1.23
CA GLU A 111 7.36 -23.36 -1.30
C GLU A 111 7.68 -22.98 -2.76
N THR A 112 8.33 -21.84 -2.96
CA THR A 112 8.72 -21.37 -4.30
C THR A 112 9.96 -22.07 -4.83
N ALA A 113 10.25 -21.89 -6.12
CA ALA A 113 11.56 -22.25 -6.68
C ALA A 113 12.70 -21.48 -5.97
N ARG A 114 13.91 -22.06 -5.99
CA ARG A 114 15.12 -21.49 -5.39
C ARG A 114 15.67 -20.33 -6.20
N LEU A 115 16.00 -19.24 -5.52
CA LEU A 115 16.89 -18.18 -5.99
C LEU A 115 18.33 -18.52 -5.66
N THR A 116 19.24 -18.20 -6.57
CA THR A 116 20.67 -18.50 -6.42
C THR A 116 21.48 -17.22 -6.21
N TYR A 117 22.26 -17.19 -5.13
CA TYR A 117 23.23 -16.14 -4.83
C TYR A 117 24.64 -16.72 -4.85
N ASN A 118 25.42 -16.27 -5.84
CA ASN A 118 26.75 -16.79 -6.19
C ASN A 118 27.76 -15.66 -6.50
N SER A 119 27.55 -14.48 -5.92
CA SER A 119 28.40 -13.31 -6.14
C SER A 119 28.38 -12.41 -4.91
N LYS A 120 29.50 -11.72 -4.67
CA LYS A 120 29.62 -10.63 -3.68
C LYS A 120 28.89 -9.36 -4.09
N THR A 121 28.50 -9.24 -5.34
CA THR A 121 27.74 -8.08 -5.82
C THR A 121 26.30 -8.20 -5.35
N ASP A 122 25.81 -7.15 -4.69
CA ASP A 122 24.42 -7.02 -4.30
C ASP A 122 23.49 -7.18 -5.52
N LYS A 123 22.54 -8.09 -5.39
CA LYS A 123 21.47 -8.32 -6.37
C LYS A 123 20.11 -8.06 -5.71
N PRO A 124 19.17 -7.42 -6.42
CA PRO A 124 17.77 -7.34 -6.01
C PRO A 124 17.24 -8.68 -5.52
N TRP A 125 16.40 -8.67 -4.48
CA TRP A 125 15.56 -9.81 -4.16
C TRP A 125 14.28 -9.75 -5.01
N PRO A 126 14.14 -10.56 -6.07
CA PRO A 126 13.12 -10.38 -7.11
C PRO A 126 11.73 -10.86 -6.66
N THR A 127 11.15 -10.14 -5.70
CA THR A 127 9.87 -10.45 -5.05
C THR A 127 8.94 -9.25 -5.16
N VAL A 128 7.75 -9.46 -5.71
CA VAL A 128 6.71 -8.42 -5.83
C VAL A 128 5.41 -8.95 -5.26
N LEU A 129 4.78 -8.18 -4.36
CA LEU A 129 3.51 -8.55 -3.73
C LEU A 129 2.36 -7.83 -4.42
N TYR A 130 1.37 -8.61 -4.87
CA TYR A 130 0.15 -8.13 -5.51
C TYR A 130 -1.08 -8.54 -4.72
N LEU A 131 -2.10 -7.68 -4.71
CA LEU A 131 -3.38 -7.88 -4.08
C LEU A 131 -4.48 -8.12 -5.14
N THR A 132 -5.39 -9.06 -4.87
CA THR A 132 -6.57 -9.29 -5.72
C THR A 132 -7.63 -8.21 -5.45
N PRO A 133 -8.08 -7.45 -6.46
CA PRO A 133 -9.08 -6.41 -6.28
C PRO A 133 -10.42 -6.99 -5.81
N ILE A 134 -11.04 -6.35 -4.82
CA ILE A 134 -12.34 -6.74 -4.25
C ILE A 134 -13.41 -5.64 -4.33
N SER A 135 -13.03 -4.44 -4.80
CA SER A 135 -13.93 -3.28 -4.91
C SER A 135 -13.79 -2.59 -6.27
N SER A 136 -14.53 -1.51 -6.50
CA SER A 136 -14.41 -0.71 -7.73
C SER A 136 -13.23 0.25 -7.67
N ALA A 137 -13.25 1.19 -6.71
CA ALA A 137 -12.17 2.15 -6.51
C ALA A 137 -11.85 2.38 -5.01
N GLY A 138 -11.97 1.34 -4.18
CA GLY A 138 -11.63 1.40 -2.76
C GLY A 138 -10.12 1.54 -2.53
N GLY A 139 -9.75 1.79 -1.27
CA GLY A 139 -8.36 1.85 -0.85
C GLY A 139 -8.22 1.65 0.65
N VAL A 140 -7.09 1.10 1.07
CA VAL A 140 -6.72 0.91 2.48
C VAL A 140 -5.56 1.82 2.82
N ALA A 141 -5.76 2.71 3.80
CA ALA A 141 -4.71 3.59 4.28
C ALA A 141 -3.68 2.80 5.09
N ILE A 142 -2.40 3.01 4.79
CA ILE A 142 -1.26 2.44 5.50
C ILE A 142 -0.39 3.59 5.97
N THR A 143 -0.18 3.69 7.28
CA THR A 143 0.75 4.65 7.86
C THR A 143 2.14 4.03 7.98
N ALA A 144 3.18 4.86 7.91
CA ALA A 144 4.55 4.44 8.18
C ALA A 144 4.65 3.73 9.53
N GLY A 145 5.46 2.67 9.60
CA GLY A 145 5.59 1.77 10.73
C GLY A 145 4.51 0.68 10.82
N THR A 146 3.58 0.59 9.86
CA THR A 146 2.56 -0.49 9.84
C THR A 146 3.13 -1.77 9.23
N LEU A 147 2.88 -2.91 9.87
CA LEU A 147 3.17 -4.24 9.31
C LEU A 147 2.27 -4.50 8.10
N ILE A 148 2.87 -4.84 6.96
CA ILE A 148 2.15 -5.13 5.71
C ILE A 148 2.19 -6.61 5.33
N ALA A 149 3.25 -7.34 5.66
CA ALA A 149 3.41 -8.75 5.29
C ALA A 149 4.38 -9.47 6.23
N VAL A 150 4.18 -10.77 6.37
CA VAL A 150 5.08 -11.69 7.08
C VAL A 150 5.56 -12.71 6.06
N LEU A 151 6.85 -12.64 5.72
CA LEU A 151 7.47 -13.49 4.71
C LEU A 151 8.35 -14.51 5.42
N ILE A 152 8.14 -15.79 5.13
CA ILE A 152 8.90 -16.90 5.71
C ILE A 152 9.88 -17.35 4.63
N LEU A 153 11.18 -17.17 4.89
CA LEU A 153 12.24 -17.54 3.98
C LEU A 153 12.91 -18.82 4.49
N ARG A 154 13.38 -19.63 3.53
CA ARG A 154 14.26 -20.77 3.81
C ARG A 154 15.54 -20.60 3.01
N GLN A 155 16.67 -20.70 3.70
CA GLN A 155 18.00 -20.65 3.11
C GLN A 155 18.69 -22.00 3.29
N THR A 156 19.33 -22.44 2.20
CA THR A 156 20.17 -23.64 2.12
C THR A 156 21.40 -23.30 1.29
N ASN A 157 22.40 -24.19 1.25
CA ASN A 157 23.58 -23.99 0.42
C ASN A 157 24.03 -25.30 -0.27
N ASN A 158 25.13 -25.25 -1.04
CA ASN A 158 25.69 -26.39 -1.76
C ASN A 158 26.90 -27.07 -1.08
N LYS A 159 27.28 -26.63 0.12
CA LYS A 159 28.50 -27.05 0.82
C LYS A 159 28.22 -28.04 1.95
N ASP A 160 27.16 -27.81 2.71
CA ASP A 160 26.82 -28.60 3.90
C ASP A 160 25.29 -28.82 4.01
N ALA A 161 24.85 -29.32 5.15
CA ALA A 161 23.45 -29.68 5.42
C ALA A 161 22.66 -28.53 6.06
N ASP A 162 23.17 -27.30 6.02
CA ASP A 162 22.50 -26.15 6.59
C ASP A 162 21.16 -25.89 5.88
N ASP A 163 20.12 -25.78 6.70
CA ASP A 163 18.74 -25.56 6.28
C ASP A 163 18.04 -24.74 7.35
N PHE A 164 17.96 -23.44 7.12
CA PHE A 164 17.45 -22.48 8.09
C PHE A 164 16.22 -21.77 7.59
N GLN A 165 15.25 -21.61 8.49
CA GLN A 165 14.09 -20.76 8.27
C GLN A 165 14.20 -19.49 9.10
N PHE A 166 13.82 -18.37 8.49
CA PHE A 166 13.72 -17.09 9.16
C PHE A 166 12.57 -16.26 8.60
N VAL A 167 12.11 -15.31 9.40
CA VAL A 167 10.93 -14.51 9.09
C VAL A 167 11.33 -13.07 8.84
N TRP A 168 10.85 -12.49 7.75
CA TRP A 168 10.90 -11.06 7.49
C TRP A 168 9.52 -10.45 7.69
N ASN A 169 9.39 -9.63 8.73
CA ASN A 169 8.23 -8.78 8.95
C ASN A 169 8.42 -7.50 8.14
N ILE A 170 7.62 -7.33 7.09
CA ILE A 170 7.73 -6.17 6.19
C ILE A 170 6.87 -5.05 6.72
N TYR A 171 7.49 -3.90 7.00
CA TYR A 171 6.86 -2.69 7.49
C TYR A 171 6.90 -1.60 6.44
N ALA A 172 5.85 -0.80 6.38
CA ALA A 172 5.81 0.38 5.53
C ALA A 172 6.72 1.49 6.09
N ASN A 173 7.55 2.09 5.25
CA ASN A 173 8.41 3.20 5.62
C ASN A 173 7.76 4.58 5.35
N ASN A 174 6.74 4.61 4.48
CA ASN A 174 6.01 5.81 4.07
C ASN A 174 4.48 5.63 4.20
N ASN A 175 3.75 6.74 4.29
CA ASN A 175 2.29 6.74 4.27
C ASN A 175 1.78 6.56 2.84
N VAL A 176 0.90 5.58 2.61
CA VAL A 176 0.28 5.31 1.30
C VAL A 176 -1.17 4.88 1.44
N VAL A 177 -1.89 4.82 0.31
CA VAL A 177 -3.18 4.13 0.22
C VAL A 177 -3.05 3.03 -0.81
N VAL A 178 -3.24 1.77 -0.39
CA VAL A 178 -3.20 0.62 -1.30
C VAL A 178 -4.56 0.49 -1.98
N PRO A 179 -4.65 0.59 -3.33
CA PRO A 179 -5.90 0.40 -4.04
C PRO A 179 -6.42 -1.03 -3.86
N THR A 180 -7.70 -1.17 -3.52
CA THR A 180 -8.36 -2.49 -3.37
C THR A 180 -9.38 -2.77 -4.47
N GLY A 181 -9.41 -1.93 -5.50
CA GLY A 181 -10.29 -2.09 -6.66
C GLY A 181 -9.56 -2.02 -7.98
N GLY A 182 -10.27 -2.22 -9.09
CA GLY A 182 -9.68 -2.13 -10.43
C GLY A 182 -9.46 -0.69 -10.93
N CYS A 183 -9.90 0.30 -10.16
CA CYS A 183 -9.77 1.72 -10.44
C CYS A 183 -9.18 2.47 -9.23
N ASP A 184 -8.63 3.64 -9.49
CA ASP A 184 -8.04 4.52 -8.48
C ASP A 184 -8.37 5.99 -8.77
N VAL A 185 -8.29 6.82 -7.74
CA VAL A 185 -8.69 8.23 -7.78
C VAL A 185 -7.50 9.16 -7.68
N SER A 186 -7.63 10.36 -8.23
CA SER A 186 -6.56 11.38 -8.16
C SER A 186 -6.22 11.81 -6.74
N ALA A 187 -7.20 11.75 -5.82
CA ALA A 187 -7.01 12.07 -4.42
C ALA A 187 -8.03 11.33 -3.56
N ARG A 188 -7.55 10.78 -2.43
CA ARG A 188 -8.39 10.09 -1.43
C ARG A 188 -9.05 11.07 -0.45
N ASN A 189 -8.47 12.26 -0.30
CA ASN A 189 -9.03 13.39 0.42
C ASN A 189 -8.95 14.63 -0.48
N VAL A 190 -10.08 15.27 -0.75
CA VAL A 190 -10.17 16.49 -1.56
C VAL A 190 -10.68 17.62 -0.70
N THR A 191 -9.91 18.70 -0.58
CA THR A 191 -10.33 19.93 0.08
C THR A 191 -10.59 21.00 -0.97
N VAL A 192 -11.79 21.59 -0.94
CA VAL A 192 -12.15 22.73 -1.80
C VAL A 192 -12.63 23.89 -0.93
N THR A 193 -12.28 25.10 -1.35
CA THR A 193 -12.75 26.35 -0.72
C THR A 193 -13.73 27.01 -1.68
N LEU A 194 -14.98 27.15 -1.25
CA LEU A 194 -15.96 27.94 -1.99
C LEU A 194 -15.62 29.43 -1.86
N PRO A 195 -15.80 30.25 -2.91
CA PRO A 195 -15.82 31.70 -2.76
C PRO A 195 -16.94 32.14 -1.82
N ASP A 196 -16.97 33.41 -1.42
CA ASP A 196 -18.07 33.94 -0.61
C ASP A 196 -19.44 33.71 -1.28
N TYR A 197 -20.46 33.47 -0.47
CA TYR A 197 -21.82 33.21 -0.94
C TYR A 197 -22.31 34.33 -1.90
N PRO A 198 -22.91 34.00 -3.07
CA PRO A 198 -23.34 32.68 -3.54
C PRO A 198 -22.36 32.00 -4.53
N GLY A 199 -21.06 32.17 -4.36
CA GLY A 199 -20.04 31.59 -5.25
C GLY A 199 -20.06 30.06 -5.35
N SER A 200 -19.45 29.53 -6.42
CA SER A 200 -19.29 28.10 -6.67
C SER A 200 -17.85 27.78 -7.06
N THR A 201 -17.46 26.51 -6.94
CA THR A 201 -16.12 26.05 -7.34
C THR A 201 -16.15 24.62 -7.87
N ALA A 202 -15.31 24.33 -8.86
CA ALA A 202 -15.17 22.98 -9.38
C ALA A 202 -14.40 22.10 -8.38
N ILE A 203 -14.78 20.83 -8.28
CA ILE A 203 -14.09 19.85 -7.44
C ILE A 203 -13.06 19.11 -8.31
N PRO A 204 -11.75 19.23 -8.04
CA PRO A 204 -10.70 18.60 -8.85
C PRO A 204 -10.53 17.12 -8.49
N LEU A 205 -11.50 16.29 -8.87
CA LEU A 205 -11.49 14.85 -8.61
C LEU A 205 -11.68 14.06 -9.90
N THR A 206 -10.72 13.18 -10.18
CA THR A 206 -10.73 12.26 -11.32
C THR A 206 -10.56 10.82 -10.88
N VAL A 207 -10.94 9.88 -11.75
CA VAL A 207 -10.79 8.44 -11.57
C VAL A 207 -10.25 7.81 -12.84
N TYR A 208 -9.40 6.79 -12.71
CA TYR A 208 -8.89 5.98 -13.82
C TYR A 208 -8.92 4.51 -13.43
N CYS A 209 -8.89 3.62 -14.42
CA CYS A 209 -8.96 2.17 -14.22
C CYS A 209 -7.80 1.47 -14.94
N ALA A 210 -7.34 0.35 -14.38
CA ALA A 210 -6.26 -0.44 -15.00
C ALA A 210 -6.65 -1.04 -16.35
N GLN A 211 -7.95 -1.24 -16.56
CA GLN A 211 -8.57 -1.64 -17.83
C GLN A 211 -9.91 -0.92 -17.98
N SER A 212 -10.50 -0.95 -19.18
CA SER A 212 -11.83 -0.38 -19.42
C SER A 212 -12.87 -0.98 -18.49
N GLN A 213 -13.52 -0.15 -17.70
CA GLN A 213 -14.58 -0.51 -16.76
C GLN A 213 -15.78 0.41 -16.94
N LYS A 214 -17.00 -0.14 -16.88
CA LYS A 214 -18.20 0.69 -16.74
C LYS A 214 -18.32 1.11 -15.28
N LEU A 215 -18.23 2.40 -15.02
CA LEU A 215 -18.10 2.93 -13.67
C LEU A 215 -19.20 3.95 -13.40
N ALA A 216 -19.68 3.94 -12.16
CA ALA A 216 -20.53 4.98 -11.62
C ALA A 216 -20.06 5.35 -10.21
N TYR A 217 -20.58 6.46 -9.69
CA TYR A 217 -20.38 6.83 -8.30
C TYR A 217 -21.68 7.31 -7.66
N TYR A 218 -21.73 7.36 -6.33
CA TYR A 218 -22.77 8.07 -5.60
C TYR A 218 -22.14 8.88 -4.45
N LEU A 219 -22.85 9.92 -4.02
CA LEU A 219 -22.44 10.77 -2.91
C LEU A 219 -23.03 10.25 -1.60
N SER A 220 -22.36 10.46 -0.48
CA SER A 220 -22.87 10.12 0.85
C SER A 220 -22.54 11.23 1.86
N GLY A 221 -23.42 11.44 2.83
CA GLY A 221 -23.23 12.45 3.88
C GLY A 221 -24.57 12.85 4.49
N THR A 222 -24.53 13.63 5.56
CA THR A 222 -25.74 14.16 6.20
C THR A 222 -26.33 15.29 5.37
N THR A 223 -27.64 15.21 5.11
CA THR A 223 -28.40 16.19 4.32
C THR A 223 -29.42 16.95 5.18
N ALA A 224 -29.79 18.15 4.76
CA ALA A 224 -30.68 19.07 5.48
C ALA A 224 -32.05 19.26 4.81
N ASP A 225 -32.24 18.73 3.60
CA ASP A 225 -33.45 18.85 2.80
C ASP A 225 -34.12 17.49 2.53
N ALA A 226 -35.41 17.51 2.23
CA ALA A 226 -36.19 16.29 1.94
C ALA A 226 -35.77 15.60 0.62
N ALA A 227 -35.14 16.32 -0.31
CA ALA A 227 -34.64 15.76 -1.56
C ALA A 227 -33.24 15.14 -1.42
N ASN A 228 -32.65 15.16 -0.21
CA ASN A 228 -31.32 14.64 0.09
C ASN A 228 -30.23 15.22 -0.83
N SER A 229 -30.29 16.51 -1.11
CA SER A 229 -29.44 17.18 -2.10
C SER A 229 -28.60 18.32 -1.54
N ILE A 230 -28.88 18.76 -0.31
CA ILE A 230 -28.17 19.82 0.39
C ILE A 230 -27.51 19.22 1.61
N PHE A 231 -26.19 19.05 1.55
CA PHE A 231 -25.37 18.57 2.65
C PHE A 231 -25.31 19.60 3.77
N THR A 232 -25.46 19.14 5.01
CA THR A 232 -25.57 19.97 6.20
C THR A 232 -24.29 20.79 6.44
N ASN A 233 -24.45 22.03 6.91
CA ASN A 233 -23.33 22.82 7.41
C ASN A 233 -22.88 22.28 8.78
N THR A 234 -21.66 21.74 8.85
CA THR A 234 -21.02 21.20 10.05
C THR A 234 -19.89 22.08 10.58
N ALA A 235 -19.80 23.34 10.13
CA ALA A 235 -18.80 24.28 10.64
C ALA A 235 -18.93 24.46 12.15
N SER A 236 -17.82 24.35 12.88
CA SER A 236 -17.82 24.41 14.34
C SER A 236 -17.79 25.85 14.88
N ALA A 237 -17.06 26.74 14.21
CA ALA A 237 -16.93 28.14 14.62
C ALA A 237 -17.87 29.04 13.81
N SER A 238 -18.69 29.83 14.50
CA SER A 238 -19.60 30.84 13.90
C SER A 238 -20.33 30.34 12.64
N PRO A 239 -21.10 29.23 12.70
CA PRO A 239 -21.72 28.64 11.52
C PRO A 239 -22.82 29.54 10.93
N ALA A 240 -22.80 29.69 9.61
CA ALA A 240 -23.91 30.30 8.87
C ALA A 240 -25.18 29.43 9.02
N GLN A 241 -26.33 30.07 9.20
CA GLN A 241 -27.64 29.43 9.28
C GLN A 241 -28.36 29.48 7.92
N GLY A 242 -29.34 28.59 7.72
CA GLY A 242 -30.19 28.57 6.51
C GLY A 242 -29.47 28.20 5.21
N ILE A 243 -28.25 27.66 5.30
CA ILE A 243 -27.41 27.33 4.15
C ILE A 243 -26.70 25.97 4.35
N GLY A 244 -26.48 25.26 3.25
CA GLY A 244 -25.64 24.07 3.17
C GLY A 244 -24.89 24.00 1.83
N VAL A 245 -24.26 22.86 1.55
CA VAL A 245 -23.51 22.63 0.31
C VAL A 245 -24.28 21.69 -0.60
N GLN A 246 -24.42 22.02 -1.87
CA GLN A 246 -25.04 21.17 -2.89
C GLN A 246 -24.06 20.92 -4.04
N LEU A 247 -23.94 19.66 -4.44
CA LEU A 247 -23.11 19.30 -5.58
C LEU A 247 -23.94 19.22 -6.86
N THR A 248 -23.37 19.75 -7.94
CA THR A 248 -23.94 19.65 -9.29
C THR A 248 -22.95 18.99 -10.25
N ARG A 249 -23.47 18.40 -11.31
CA ARG A 249 -22.71 17.88 -12.45
C ARG A 249 -23.40 18.31 -13.74
N ASN A 250 -22.67 19.00 -14.62
CA ASN A 250 -23.23 19.55 -15.86
C ASN A 250 -24.50 20.39 -15.63
N GLY A 251 -24.54 21.15 -14.53
CA GLY A 251 -25.69 21.97 -14.12
C GLY A 251 -26.83 21.22 -13.44
N GLY A 252 -26.85 19.87 -13.46
CA GLY A 252 -27.84 19.07 -12.75
C GLY A 252 -27.44 18.80 -11.29
N ILE A 253 -28.39 18.84 -10.37
CA ILE A 253 -28.18 18.50 -8.95
C ILE A 253 -27.86 17.01 -8.81
N VAL A 254 -26.90 16.68 -7.95
CA VAL A 254 -26.55 15.31 -7.59
C VAL A 254 -26.96 15.03 -6.14
N PRO A 255 -28.09 14.36 -5.90
CA PRO A 255 -28.49 13.97 -4.55
C PRO A 255 -27.55 12.93 -3.93
N ALA A 256 -27.52 12.88 -2.60
CA ALA A 256 -26.92 11.80 -1.85
C ALA A 256 -27.58 10.46 -2.20
N ASN A 257 -26.77 9.40 -2.22
CA ASN A 257 -27.14 8.02 -2.54
C ASN A 257 -27.79 7.83 -3.92
N SER A 258 -27.63 8.80 -4.83
CA SER A 258 -28.05 8.68 -6.23
C SER A 258 -26.85 8.31 -7.10
N THR A 259 -26.98 7.25 -7.89
CA THR A 259 -25.92 6.76 -8.78
C THR A 259 -25.76 7.66 -10.01
N VAL A 260 -24.53 8.05 -10.29
CA VAL A 260 -24.12 8.89 -11.42
C VAL A 260 -23.17 8.10 -12.32
N SER A 261 -23.60 7.83 -13.54
CA SER A 261 -22.81 7.09 -14.55
C SER A 261 -21.63 7.92 -15.07
N LEU A 262 -20.44 7.32 -15.09
CA LEU A 262 -19.26 7.83 -15.81
C LEU A 262 -19.08 7.17 -17.18
N GLY A 263 -19.89 6.13 -17.49
CA GLY A 263 -19.69 5.32 -18.68
C GLY A 263 -18.42 4.49 -18.58
N THR A 264 -17.72 4.33 -19.70
CA THR A 264 -16.47 3.56 -19.74
C THR A 264 -15.30 4.43 -19.29
N VAL A 265 -14.68 4.05 -18.16
CA VAL A 265 -13.43 4.63 -17.64
C VAL A 265 -12.29 3.65 -17.94
N SER A 266 -11.18 4.16 -18.47
CA SER A 266 -10.01 3.35 -18.83
C SER A 266 -8.75 3.90 -18.13
N THR A 267 -7.57 3.71 -18.72
CA THR A 267 -6.30 4.17 -18.13
C THR A 267 -6.16 5.69 -18.13
N SER A 268 -6.87 6.40 -19.00
CA SER A 268 -6.94 7.87 -18.96
C SER A 268 -7.91 8.34 -17.88
N ALA A 269 -7.46 9.29 -17.07
CA ALA A 269 -8.27 9.85 -15.99
C ALA A 269 -9.52 10.58 -16.51
N VAL A 270 -10.66 10.27 -15.91
CA VAL A 270 -11.96 10.87 -16.21
C VAL A 270 -12.38 11.73 -15.02
N SER A 271 -12.71 13.00 -15.28
CA SER A 271 -13.26 13.90 -14.26
C SER A 271 -14.67 13.47 -13.85
N LEU A 272 -14.97 13.56 -12.56
CA LEU A 272 -16.33 13.36 -12.07
C LEU A 272 -17.26 14.51 -12.49
N GLY A 273 -16.70 15.66 -12.86
CA GLY A 273 -17.43 16.84 -13.31
C GLY A 273 -18.27 17.49 -12.21
N LEU A 274 -17.86 17.35 -10.95
CA LEU A 274 -18.56 17.88 -9.79
C LEU A 274 -18.23 19.36 -9.57
N THR A 275 -19.25 20.14 -9.24
CA THR A 275 -19.14 21.54 -8.80
C THR A 275 -19.82 21.67 -7.45
N ALA A 276 -19.13 22.29 -6.49
CA ALA A 276 -19.71 22.64 -5.20
C ALA A 276 -20.41 24.00 -5.29
N ASN A 277 -21.57 24.10 -4.65
CA ASN A 277 -22.38 25.31 -4.62
C ASN A 277 -22.97 25.47 -3.21
N TYR A 278 -23.28 26.70 -2.82
CA TYR A 278 -24.17 26.92 -1.69
C TYR A 278 -25.62 26.66 -2.10
N ALA A 279 -26.41 26.09 -1.19
CA ALA A 279 -27.86 25.96 -1.37
C ALA A 279 -28.60 26.35 -0.09
N ARG A 280 -29.71 27.06 -0.25
CA ARG A 280 -30.55 27.48 0.87
C ARG A 280 -31.30 26.28 1.43
N THR A 281 -31.24 26.13 2.75
CA THR A 281 -32.08 25.20 3.50
C THR A 281 -33.33 25.95 3.99
N GLN A 282 -33.86 25.62 5.17
CA GLN A 282 -35.00 26.31 5.76
C GLN A 282 -34.56 27.52 6.58
N GLY A 283 -35.37 28.58 6.58
CA GLY A 283 -35.17 29.76 7.42
C GLY A 283 -34.35 30.89 6.77
N GLN A 284 -33.96 31.85 7.62
CA GLN A 284 -33.17 33.01 7.23
C GLN A 284 -31.69 32.62 7.07
N VAL A 285 -31.08 33.08 5.99
CA VAL A 285 -29.62 32.94 5.79
C VAL A 285 -28.91 33.96 6.66
N THR A 286 -27.95 33.51 7.48
CA THR A 286 -27.12 34.38 8.32
C THR A 286 -25.64 34.24 7.96
N ALA A 287 -24.85 35.29 8.21
CA ALA A 287 -23.41 35.24 8.01
C ALA A 287 -22.74 34.21 8.93
N GLY A 288 -21.67 33.59 8.44
CA GLY A 288 -20.89 32.62 9.19
C GLY A 288 -20.13 31.65 8.29
N ASN A 289 -19.42 30.71 8.90
CA ASN A 289 -18.65 29.68 8.21
C ASN A 289 -19.56 28.56 7.68
N VAL A 290 -19.14 27.95 6.57
CA VAL A 290 -19.80 26.79 5.96
C VAL A 290 -18.77 25.67 5.76
N GLN A 291 -19.11 24.47 6.20
CA GLN A 291 -18.33 23.26 5.95
C GLN A 291 -19.26 22.07 5.77
N SER A 292 -18.96 21.20 4.81
CA SER A 292 -19.63 19.90 4.66
C SER A 292 -18.59 18.84 4.28
N ILE A 293 -18.75 17.63 4.81
CA ILE A 293 -17.93 16.47 4.46
C ILE A 293 -18.80 15.52 3.63
N ILE A 294 -18.40 15.27 2.39
CA ILE A 294 -19.17 14.50 1.41
C ILE A 294 -18.31 13.33 0.94
N GLY A 295 -18.77 12.11 1.18
CA GLY A 295 -18.16 10.89 0.67
C GLY A 295 -18.52 10.65 -0.79
N VAL A 296 -17.59 10.06 -1.54
CA VAL A 296 -17.79 9.60 -2.91
C VAL A 296 -17.48 8.11 -2.95
N THR A 297 -18.45 7.29 -3.34
CA THR A 297 -18.28 5.84 -3.45
C THR A 297 -18.46 5.41 -4.90
N PHE A 298 -17.55 4.60 -5.41
CA PHE A 298 -17.59 4.07 -6.78
C PHE A 298 -18.18 2.66 -6.81
N VAL A 299 -18.91 2.38 -7.88
CA VAL A 299 -19.50 1.06 -8.18
C VAL A 299 -19.29 0.72 -9.65
N TYR A 300 -19.14 -0.57 -9.96
CA TYR A 300 -19.25 -1.06 -11.33
C TYR A 300 -20.71 -1.03 -11.78
N GLN A 301 -20.94 -0.86 -13.09
CA GLN A 301 -22.27 -0.89 -13.71
C GLN A 301 -22.53 -2.19 -14.46
#